data_AF-A0A413KBS1-F1
#
_entry.id   AF-A0A413KBS1-F1
#
_cell.length_a   1.000
_cell.length_b   1.000
_cell.length_c   1.000
_cell.angle_alpha   90.00
_cell.angle_beta   90.00
_cell.angle_gamma   90.00
#
_symmetry.space_group_name_H-M   'P 1'
#
loop_
_entity.id
_entity.type
_entity.pdbx_description
1 polymer ?
#
loop_
_entity_poly.entity_id
_entity_poly.type
_entity_poly.pdbx_seq_one_letter_code
_entity_poly.pdbx_strand_id
1 'polypeptide(L)'
;MAFLLPLDLGREGEDVGILNNKGKPKHKRLRRHIGKPLTALAAVLCVAVAPVASANMNVIDVSGWQSADVTRVVDADAAIVKITEGGGYVNPSWRSQTDWARQTGKACGGYHYADAATSPPK
;
A
#
# COMPACT_ATOMS: atom_id res chain seq x y z
N MET A 1 28.90 80.50 51.33
CA MET A 1 29.70 80.39 52.57
C MET A 1 28.84 79.74 53.63
N ALA A 2 28.99 78.44 53.83
CA ALA A 2 28.63 77.72 55.05
C ALA A 2 29.41 76.38 55.00
N PHE A 3 30.46 76.30 55.81
CA PHE A 3 31.28 75.13 56.08
C PHE A 3 30.65 74.32 57.21
N LEU A 4 30.67 72.98 57.15
CA LEU A 4 30.77 72.09 58.32
C LEU A 4 31.02 70.62 57.87
N LEU A 5 32.18 70.06 58.25
CA LEU A 5 32.53 68.62 58.31
C LEU A 5 31.99 68.03 59.65
N PRO A 6 31.81 66.70 59.85
CA PRO A 6 32.90 65.70 60.06
C PRO A 6 32.62 64.30 59.41
N LEU A 7 33.63 63.55 58.96
CA LEU A 7 34.32 62.46 59.67
C LEU A 7 33.41 61.57 60.55
N ASP A 8 33.08 60.37 60.07
CA ASP A 8 32.81 59.22 60.93
C ASP A 8 33.62 58.01 60.46
N LEU A 9 34.15 57.32 61.46
CA LEU A 9 35.24 56.37 61.44
C LEU A 9 34.69 55.01 61.89
N GLY A 10 34.85 54.00 61.06
CA GLY A 10 34.98 52.61 61.52
C GLY A 10 33.72 51.77 61.57
N ARG A 11 33.69 50.72 60.74
CA ARG A 11 33.37 49.36 61.18
C ARG A 11 33.76 48.35 60.11
N GLU A 12 34.89 47.70 60.36
CA GLU A 12 35.30 46.47 59.70
C GLU A 12 34.31 45.35 60.04
N GLY A 13 34.03 44.48 59.06
CA GLY A 13 33.37 43.19 59.26
C GLY A 13 31.97 43.12 58.68
N GLU A 14 31.82 42.51 57.50
CA GLU A 14 31.37 41.11 57.40
C GLU A 14 31.18 40.71 55.92
N ASP A 15 31.95 39.68 55.55
CA ASP A 15 31.73 38.69 54.50
C ASP A 15 30.51 38.84 53.60
N VAL A 16 30.73 38.95 52.28
CA VAL A 16 30.21 37.92 51.35
C VAL A 16 31.08 37.88 50.10
N GLY A 17 31.95 36.86 50.01
CA GLY A 17 32.46 36.41 48.72
C GLY A 17 31.28 35.91 47.88
N ILE A 18 30.66 36.79 47.08
CA ILE A 18 29.68 36.36 46.09
C ILE A 18 30.46 35.69 44.96
N LEU A 19 30.45 34.37 45.04
CA LEU A 19 30.97 33.42 44.07
C LEU A 19 30.55 33.81 42.65
N ASN A 20 31.52 34.22 41.84
CA ASN A 20 31.43 34.26 40.39
C ASN A 20 31.35 32.82 39.83
N ASN A 21 30.20 32.17 39.96
CA ASN A 21 29.98 30.87 39.35
C ASN A 21 29.25 31.03 38.01
N LYS A 22 29.98 31.51 36.99
CA LYS A 22 29.48 31.60 35.61
C LYS A 22 29.58 30.23 34.93
N GLY A 23 28.81 29.26 35.44
CA GLY A 23 28.61 27.97 34.78
C GLY A 23 27.76 28.17 33.52
N LYS A 24 28.37 28.09 32.34
CA LYS A 24 27.64 28.12 31.06
C LYS A 24 26.72 26.88 31.00
N PRO A 25 25.42 27.00 30.67
CA PRO A 25 24.58 25.82 30.51
C PRO A 25 25.11 24.99 29.34
N LYS A 26 25.56 23.76 29.62
CA LYS A 26 25.91 22.78 28.59
C LYS A 26 24.60 22.30 27.96
N HIS A 27 24.18 22.93 26.87
CA HIS A 27 23.08 22.40 26.06
C HIS A 27 23.56 21.09 25.42
N LYS A 28 23.10 19.94 25.92
CA LYS A 28 23.32 18.65 25.25
C LYS A 28 22.58 18.67 23.93
N ARG A 29 23.30 18.74 22.82
CA ARG A 29 22.72 18.48 21.49
C ARG A 29 22.18 17.05 21.49
N LEU A 30 20.87 16.90 21.43
CA LEU A 30 20.21 15.62 21.22
C LEU A 30 20.71 15.05 19.89
N ARG A 31 21.53 14.00 20.00
CA ARG A 31 22.22 13.36 18.88
C ARG A 31 21.15 12.73 17.97
N ARG A 32 21.07 13.19 16.72
CA ARG A 32 20.18 12.72 15.64
C ARG A 32 20.39 11.22 15.30
N HIS A 33 20.00 10.29 16.17
CA HIS A 33 19.90 8.86 15.83
C HIS A 33 18.46 8.33 15.90
N ILE A 34 17.48 9.22 16.09
CA ILE A 34 16.05 8.86 16.17
C ILE A 34 15.48 8.52 14.76
N GLY A 35 16.18 8.86 13.68
CA GLY A 35 15.73 8.59 12.30
C GLY A 35 16.12 7.22 11.72
N LYS A 36 16.90 6.40 12.44
CA LYS A 36 17.37 5.09 11.94
C LYS A 36 16.45 3.88 12.24
N PRO A 37 15.74 3.79 13.38
CA PRO A 37 14.91 2.60 13.64
C PRO A 37 13.60 2.58 12.83
N LEU A 38 13.07 3.76 12.45
CA LEU A 38 11.78 3.87 11.77
C LEU A 38 11.83 3.39 10.30
N THR A 39 12.92 3.68 9.60
CA THR A 39 13.14 3.24 8.21
C THR A 39 13.37 1.73 8.11
N ALA A 40 14.06 1.15 9.10
CA ALA A 40 14.27 -0.30 9.16
C ALA A 40 12.95 -1.05 9.43
N LEU A 41 12.08 -0.51 10.29
CA LEU A 41 10.76 -1.08 10.55
C LEU A 41 9.87 -1.08 9.29
N ALA A 42 9.86 0.02 8.53
CA ALA A 42 9.10 0.11 7.27
C ALA A 42 9.58 -0.92 6.24
N ALA A 43 10.89 -1.11 6.09
CA ALA A 43 11.44 -2.12 5.18
C ALA A 43 11.09 -3.57 5.60
N VAL A 44 11.12 -3.87 6.90
CA VAL A 44 10.67 -5.18 7.42
C VAL A 44 9.18 -5.41 7.19
N LEU A 45 8.35 -4.39 7.40
CA LEU A 45 6.90 -4.47 7.14
C LEU A 45 6.59 -4.71 5.65
N CYS A 46 7.35 -4.09 4.74
CA CYS A 46 7.19 -4.30 3.29
C CYS A 46 7.53 -5.72 2.82
N VAL A 47 8.39 -6.46 3.54
CA VAL A 47 8.80 -7.84 3.17
C VAL A 47 8.01 -8.91 3.93
N ALA A 48 7.52 -8.62 5.14
CA ALA A 48 6.81 -9.59 5.98
C ALA A 48 5.40 -9.97 5.47
N VAL A 49 4.85 -9.21 4.52
CA VAL A 49 3.59 -9.51 3.84
C VAL A 49 3.85 -9.68 2.34
N ALA A 50 4.76 -10.57 1.98
CA ALA A 50 4.84 -11.00 0.59
C ALA A 50 3.50 -11.70 0.24
N PRO A 51 2.72 -11.23 -0.75
CA PRO A 51 1.55 -11.95 -1.19
C PRO A 51 2.02 -13.30 -1.73
N VAL A 52 1.73 -14.37 -1.00
CA VAL A 52 1.86 -15.72 -1.54
C VAL A 52 0.78 -15.83 -2.61
N ALA A 53 1.19 -15.89 -3.87
CA ALA A 53 0.25 -16.15 -4.96
C ALA A 53 -0.42 -17.50 -4.68
N SER A 54 -1.71 -17.46 -4.37
CA SER A 54 -2.51 -18.66 -4.20
C SER A 54 -2.99 -19.11 -5.58
N ALA A 55 -2.70 -20.36 -5.97
CA ALA A 55 -3.10 -20.92 -7.26
C ALA A 55 -4.54 -21.51 -7.24
N ASN A 56 -5.30 -21.30 -6.16
CA ASN A 56 -6.64 -21.86 -5.98
C ASN A 56 -7.73 -21.00 -6.65
N MET A 57 -7.65 -20.81 -7.97
CA MET A 57 -8.71 -20.11 -8.70
C MET A 57 -9.81 -21.09 -9.12
N ASN A 58 -11.07 -20.74 -8.86
CA ASN A 58 -12.23 -21.36 -9.44
C ASN A 58 -12.54 -20.70 -10.79
N VAL A 59 -12.31 -21.43 -11.89
CA VAL A 59 -12.48 -20.92 -13.26
C VAL A 59 -13.60 -21.69 -13.95
N ILE A 60 -14.58 -20.97 -14.50
CA ILE A 60 -15.69 -21.57 -15.24
C ILE A 60 -15.47 -21.49 -16.75
N ASP A 61 -15.78 -22.59 -17.45
CA ASP A 61 -15.95 -22.65 -18.90
C ASP A 61 -17.43 -22.46 -19.23
N VAL A 62 -17.70 -21.61 -20.22
CA VAL A 62 -19.06 -21.24 -20.62
C VAL A 62 -19.18 -21.32 -22.14
N SER A 63 -20.28 -21.91 -22.61
CA SER A 63 -20.62 -22.04 -24.02
C SER A 63 -21.99 -21.43 -24.32
N GLY A 64 -22.45 -21.58 -25.57
CA GLY A 64 -23.81 -21.18 -25.96
C GLY A 64 -24.92 -22.04 -25.34
N TRP A 65 -24.57 -23.16 -24.69
CA TRP A 65 -25.54 -24.02 -24.00
C TRP A 65 -25.98 -23.46 -22.64
N GLN A 66 -25.15 -22.62 -22.02
CA GLN A 66 -25.50 -21.95 -20.77
C GLN A 66 -26.21 -20.61 -21.06
N SER A 67 -26.94 -20.10 -20.07
CA SER A 67 -27.64 -18.83 -20.20
C SER A 67 -26.68 -17.67 -20.51
N ALA A 68 -27.21 -16.61 -21.13
CA ALA A 68 -26.43 -15.43 -21.48
C ALA A 68 -25.87 -14.68 -20.25
N ASP A 69 -26.44 -14.92 -19.07
CA ASP A 69 -26.08 -14.29 -17.80
C ASP A 69 -25.36 -15.22 -16.81
N VAL A 70 -24.98 -16.43 -17.23
CA VAL A 70 -24.35 -17.43 -16.33
C VAL A 70 -23.11 -16.89 -15.61
N THR A 71 -22.30 -16.07 -16.27
CA THR A 71 -21.08 -15.46 -15.70
C THR A 71 -21.37 -14.34 -14.69
N ARG A 72 -22.62 -13.86 -14.63
CA ARG A 72 -23.10 -12.93 -13.61
C ARG A 72 -23.43 -13.66 -12.31
N VAL A 73 -24.08 -14.82 -12.42
CA VAL A 73 -24.73 -15.50 -11.29
C VAL A 73 -23.87 -16.59 -10.64
N VAL A 74 -22.92 -17.16 -11.39
CA VAL A 74 -21.97 -18.14 -10.84
C VAL A 74 -20.83 -17.42 -10.14
N ASP A 75 -20.56 -17.83 -8.90
CA ASP A 75 -19.41 -17.38 -8.12
C ASP A 75 -18.13 -18.09 -8.62
N ALA A 76 -17.19 -17.30 -9.12
CA ALA A 76 -15.96 -17.77 -9.75
C ALA A 76 -14.95 -16.62 -9.84
N ASP A 77 -13.66 -16.96 -9.90
CA ASP A 77 -12.58 -15.99 -10.05
C ASP A 77 -12.38 -15.58 -11.52
N ALA A 78 -12.67 -16.49 -12.45
CA ALA A 78 -12.53 -16.26 -13.88
C ALA A 78 -13.58 -17.00 -14.72
N ALA A 79 -13.83 -16.51 -15.93
CA ALA A 79 -14.70 -17.14 -16.91
C ALA A 79 -14.03 -17.19 -18.30
N ILE A 80 -14.08 -18.37 -18.94
CA ILE A 80 -13.58 -18.61 -20.30
C ILE A 80 -14.77 -18.92 -21.20
N VAL A 81 -15.09 -18.01 -22.13
CA VAL A 81 -16.32 -18.03 -22.92
C VAL A 81 -16.07 -18.53 -24.33
N LYS A 82 -16.84 -19.51 -24.81
CA LYS A 82 -16.82 -19.94 -26.21
C LYS A 82 -17.25 -18.78 -27.09
N ILE A 83 -16.41 -18.37 -28.04
CA ILE A 83 -16.73 -17.33 -29.00
C ILE A 83 -17.17 -17.96 -30.32
N THR A 84 -16.40 -18.91 -30.82
CA THR A 84 -16.58 -19.53 -32.13
C THR A 84 -16.38 -21.04 -32.10
N GLU A 85 -16.91 -21.74 -33.10
CA GLU A 85 -16.68 -23.16 -33.34
C GLU A 85 -16.55 -23.43 -34.84
N GLY A 86 -15.54 -24.24 -35.19
CA GLY A 86 -15.28 -24.65 -36.55
C GLY A 86 -15.17 -23.46 -37.51
N GLY A 87 -15.60 -23.67 -38.75
CA GLY A 87 -15.55 -22.63 -39.79
C GLY A 87 -16.70 -21.63 -39.77
N GLY A 88 -17.77 -21.84 -38.99
CA GLY A 88 -19.04 -21.14 -39.24
C GLY A 88 -19.95 -20.86 -38.05
N TYR A 89 -19.70 -21.42 -36.87
CA TYR A 89 -20.54 -21.15 -35.71
C TYR A 89 -19.96 -20.03 -34.83
N VAL A 90 -20.84 -19.13 -34.39
CA VAL A 90 -20.55 -18.09 -33.40
C VAL A 90 -21.55 -18.24 -32.26
N ASN A 91 -21.07 -18.32 -31.02
CA ASN A 91 -21.94 -18.39 -29.85
C ASN A 91 -22.80 -17.10 -29.74
N PRO A 92 -24.13 -17.15 -29.87
CA PRO A 92 -24.95 -15.93 -29.87
C PRO A 92 -24.88 -15.16 -28.54
N SER A 93 -24.56 -15.85 -27.44
CA SER A 93 -24.51 -15.29 -26.09
C SER A 93 -23.13 -14.75 -25.69
N TRP A 94 -22.10 -14.89 -26.54
CA TRP A 94 -20.71 -14.64 -26.12
C TRP A 94 -20.50 -13.22 -25.57
N ARG A 95 -21.13 -12.21 -26.18
CA ARG A 95 -21.01 -10.81 -25.74
C ARG A 95 -21.50 -10.64 -24.32
N SER A 96 -22.76 -10.98 -24.08
CA SER A 96 -23.38 -10.90 -22.74
C SER A 96 -22.58 -11.70 -21.71
N GLN A 97 -22.12 -12.90 -22.04
CA GLN A 97 -21.32 -13.72 -21.14
C GLN A 97 -19.99 -13.05 -20.78
N THR A 98 -19.28 -12.45 -21.74
CA THR A 98 -18.04 -11.71 -21.44
C THR A 98 -18.30 -10.39 -20.71
N ASP A 99 -19.38 -9.70 -21.04
CA ASP A 99 -19.73 -8.42 -20.42
C ASP A 99 -20.12 -8.60 -18.96
N TRP A 100 -20.86 -9.66 -18.64
CA TRP A 100 -21.20 -10.01 -17.26
C TRP A 100 -20.00 -10.48 -16.43
N ALA A 101 -19.08 -11.24 -17.04
CA ALA A 101 -17.83 -11.62 -16.37
C ALA A 101 -17.02 -10.37 -15.98
N ARG A 102 -16.85 -9.42 -16.92
CA ARG A 102 -16.16 -8.15 -16.67
C ARG A 102 -16.88 -7.28 -15.64
N GLN A 103 -18.20 -7.15 -15.75
CA GLN A 103 -19.00 -6.35 -14.81
C GLN A 103 -18.94 -6.88 -13.37
N THR A 104 -18.77 -8.19 -13.19
CA THR A 104 -18.66 -8.82 -11.87
C THR A 104 -17.22 -8.93 -11.37
N GLY A 105 -16.25 -8.34 -12.08
CA GLY A 105 -14.84 -8.30 -11.66
C GLY A 105 -14.07 -9.61 -11.91
N LYS A 106 -14.63 -10.57 -12.65
CA LYS A 106 -13.95 -11.82 -12.98
C LYS A 106 -12.87 -11.58 -14.03
N ALA A 107 -11.77 -12.34 -13.98
CA ALA A 107 -10.89 -12.45 -15.13
C ALA A 107 -11.67 -13.09 -16.30
N CYS A 108 -11.52 -12.54 -17.51
CA CYS A 108 -12.35 -12.93 -18.65
C CYS A 108 -11.49 -13.30 -19.85
N GLY A 109 -11.73 -14.50 -20.40
CA GLY A 109 -11.12 -14.99 -21.63
C GLY A 109 -12.16 -15.51 -22.62
N GLY A 110 -11.74 -15.72 -23.86
CA GLY A 110 -12.55 -16.33 -24.90
C GLY A 110 -11.83 -17.50 -25.57
N TYR A 111 -12.57 -18.47 -26.09
CA TYR A 111 -11.99 -19.61 -26.82
C TYR A 111 -12.70 -19.93 -28.14
N HIS A 112 -11.97 -20.61 -29.02
CA HIS A 112 -12.48 -21.23 -30.24
C HIS A 112 -12.52 -22.75 -30.06
N TYR A 113 -13.62 -23.38 -30.40
CA TYR A 113 -13.70 -24.85 -30.45
C TYR A 113 -13.35 -25.34 -31.85
N ALA A 114 -12.25 -26.09 -31.98
CA ALA A 114 -11.83 -26.64 -33.26
C ALA A 114 -12.74 -27.82 -33.66
N ASP A 115 -13.30 -27.75 -34.87
CA ASP A 115 -14.03 -28.86 -35.49
C ASP A 115 -13.23 -29.34 -36.71
N ALA A 116 -12.72 -30.57 -36.64
CA ALA A 116 -11.87 -31.15 -37.67
C ALA A 116 -12.55 -31.27 -39.04
N ALA A 117 -13.89 -31.31 -39.10
CA ALA A 117 -14.62 -31.35 -40.36
C ALA A 117 -14.66 -29.99 -41.08
N THR A 118 -14.57 -28.89 -40.33
CA THR A 118 -14.71 -27.52 -40.86
C THR A 118 -13.45 -26.67 -40.66
N SER A 119 -12.39 -27.22 -40.05
CA SER A 119 -11.08 -26.57 -39.91
C SER A 119 -10.25 -26.74 -41.19
N PRO A 120 -9.49 -25.73 -41.63
CA PRO A 120 -8.58 -25.88 -42.76
C PRO A 120 -7.52 -26.97 -42.46
N PRO A 121 -7.09 -27.75 -43.47
CA PRO A 121 -6.08 -28.78 -43.29
C PRO A 121 -4.76 -28.18 -42.81
N LYS A 122 -4.04 -28.94 -41.97
CA LYS A 122 -2.71 -28.59 -41.47
C LYS A 122 -1.62 -28.83 -42.50
#